data_AF-A0AAV4XWG8-F1
#
_entry.id   AF-A0AAV4XWG8-F1
#
_cell.length_a   1.000
_cell.length_b   1.000
_cell.length_c   1.000
_cell.angle_alpha   90.00
_cell.angle_beta   90.00
_cell.angle_gamma   90.00
#
_symmetry.space_group_name_H-M   'P 1'
#
loop_
_entity.id
_entity.type
_entity.pdbx_description
1 polymer ?
#
loop_
_entity_poly.entity_id
_entity_poly.type
_entity_poly.pdbx_seq_one_letter_code
_entity_poly.pdbx_strand_id
1 'polypeptide(L)'
;MWVNLEIQDEIVVLDVTNNSLQSMEEARLPEGMVHLFLANNQFRVPPMGLLNSQKNLSRVTLSGNPWACDCDTINFKKWIISNPDIVQDANITKCGPDEKKSTLFAEKALWSLTDLDLCPEKTSYSTSRLLSWFLAFLLMVAVGKNRLDEVRDAREGVALPHGVTWVKEKDIDRDKEFDAHLLQSQATRISSFRN
;
A
#
# COMPACT_ATOMS: atom_id res chain seq x y z
N MET A 1 32.20 -0.24 -34.31
CA MET A 1 30.75 0.00 -34.17
C MET A 1 30.51 1.38 -34.72
N TRP A 2 29.80 1.51 -35.84
CA TRP A 2 29.58 2.79 -36.51
C TRP A 2 28.14 3.20 -36.21
N VAL A 3 27.97 4.27 -35.43
CA VAL A 3 26.66 4.93 -35.25
C VAL A 3 26.44 5.74 -36.52
N ASN A 4 25.36 5.45 -37.26
CA ASN A 4 25.06 6.18 -38.48
C ASN A 4 24.20 7.40 -38.11
N LEU A 5 24.84 8.56 -38.05
CA LEU A 5 24.18 9.86 -37.89
C LEU A 5 24.09 10.48 -39.28
N GLU A 6 22.95 10.32 -39.93
CA GLU A 6 22.67 10.94 -41.23
C GLU A 6 21.95 12.26 -40.98
N ILE A 7 22.51 13.37 -41.45
CA ILE A 7 21.86 14.67 -41.46
C ILE A 7 21.35 14.89 -42.89
N GLN A 8 20.04 14.68 -43.12
CA GLN A 8 19.42 14.98 -44.42
C GLN A 8 18.67 16.31 -44.34
N ASP A 9 19.32 17.37 -44.84
CA ASP A 9 18.88 18.76 -45.13
C ASP A 9 17.95 19.53 -44.16
N GLU A 10 17.44 18.93 -43.09
CA GLU A 10 16.71 19.55 -41.96
C GLU A 10 16.28 18.50 -40.92
N ILE A 11 16.39 17.21 -41.25
CA ILE A 11 15.91 16.09 -40.43
C ILE A 11 17.10 15.41 -39.77
N VAL A 12 17.10 15.41 -38.43
CA VAL A 12 18.09 14.69 -37.63
C VAL A 12 17.57 13.27 -37.36
N VAL A 13 18.24 12.28 -37.94
CA VAL A 13 17.90 10.85 -37.83
C VAL A 13 19.00 10.13 -37.07
N LEU A 14 18.61 9.37 -36.04
CA LEU A 14 19.50 8.42 -35.37
C LEU A 14 19.01 7.00 -35.62
N ASP A 15 19.80 6.24 -36.38
CA ASP A 15 19.57 4.81 -36.58
C ASP A 15 20.69 4.01 -35.91
N VAL A 16 20.31 3.28 -34.86
CA VAL A 16 21.18 2.32 -34.17
C VAL A 16 20.54 0.93 -34.12
N THR A 17 19.65 0.63 -35.06
CA THR A 17 18.98 -0.68 -35.13
C THR A 17 19.97 -1.83 -35.30
N ASN A 18 19.61 -3.02 -34.82
CA ASN A 18 20.42 -4.25 -34.96
C ASN A 18 21.84 -4.13 -34.37
N ASN A 19 21.97 -3.46 -33.24
CA ASN A 19 23.22 -3.36 -32.50
C ASN A 19 23.14 -4.14 -31.18
N SER A 20 24.18 -4.01 -30.35
CA SER A 20 24.26 -4.63 -29.02
C SER A 20 24.30 -3.58 -27.92
N LEU A 21 23.59 -2.45 -28.12
CA LEU A 21 23.57 -1.36 -27.15
C LEU A 21 22.70 -1.71 -25.95
N GLN A 22 23.18 -1.39 -24.75
CA GLN A 22 22.48 -1.66 -23.48
C GLN A 22 21.95 -0.40 -22.80
N SER A 23 22.60 0.75 -23.03
CA SER A 23 22.21 2.04 -22.48
C SER A 23 22.58 3.18 -23.46
N MET A 24 21.87 4.29 -23.34
CA MET A 24 22.15 5.56 -24.03
C MET A 24 22.12 6.76 -23.07
N GLU A 25 22.15 6.53 -21.76
CA GLU A 25 22.06 7.63 -20.78
C GLU A 25 23.24 8.61 -20.86
N GLU A 26 24.42 8.14 -21.27
CA GLU A 26 25.62 8.98 -21.40
C GLU A 26 25.83 9.55 -22.82
N ALA A 27 24.97 9.18 -23.77
CA ALA A 27 25.12 9.61 -25.15
C ALA A 27 24.69 11.08 -25.29
N ARG A 28 25.62 11.93 -25.76
CA ARG A 28 25.29 13.30 -26.18
C ARG A 28 24.66 13.25 -27.56
N LEU A 29 23.34 13.26 -27.59
CA LEU A 29 22.56 13.23 -28.81
C LEU A 29 22.18 14.66 -29.26
N PRO A 30 22.12 14.92 -30.57
CA PRO A 30 21.74 16.23 -31.10
C PRO A 30 20.29 16.57 -30.71
N GLU A 31 20.07 17.84 -30.37
CA GLU A 31 18.72 18.37 -30.17
C GLU A 31 17.94 18.41 -31.50
N GLY A 32 16.61 18.31 -31.43
CA GLY A 32 15.76 18.38 -32.62
C GLY A 32 15.68 17.09 -33.43
N MET A 33 16.02 15.94 -32.83
CA MET A 33 15.88 14.62 -33.46
C MET A 33 14.44 14.34 -33.88
N VAL A 34 14.28 13.85 -35.11
CA VAL A 34 12.98 13.62 -35.76
C VAL A 34 12.67 12.12 -35.85
N HIS A 35 13.70 11.30 -36.08
CA HIS A 35 13.58 9.86 -36.18
C HIS A 35 14.60 9.18 -35.27
N LEU A 36 14.14 8.20 -34.49
CA LEU A 36 14.95 7.47 -33.52
C LEU A 36 14.67 5.97 -33.64
N PHE A 37 15.60 5.24 -34.24
CA PHE A 37 15.44 3.81 -34.45
C PHE A 37 16.33 3.01 -33.49
N LEU A 38 15.69 2.34 -32.51
CA LEU A 38 16.37 1.58 -31.44
C LEU A 38 16.11 0.08 -31.50
N ALA A 39 15.33 -0.39 -32.48
CA ALA A 39 14.93 -1.79 -32.56
C ALA A 39 16.11 -2.76 -32.60
N ASN A 40 15.90 -3.97 -32.05
CA ASN A 40 16.86 -5.07 -32.02
C ASN A 40 18.20 -4.67 -31.37
N ASN A 41 18.12 -4.21 -30.13
CA ASN A 41 19.27 -3.93 -29.26
C ASN A 41 19.12 -4.72 -27.93
N GLN A 42 19.91 -4.37 -26.93
CA GLN A 42 19.90 -4.99 -25.60
C GLN A 42 19.41 -4.00 -24.53
N PHE A 43 18.59 -3.02 -24.91
CA PHE A 43 18.05 -2.05 -23.96
C PHE A 43 17.09 -2.73 -22.99
N ARG A 44 17.41 -2.61 -21.69
CA ARG A 44 16.50 -2.99 -20.61
C ARG A 44 15.76 -1.78 -20.05
N VAL A 45 16.47 -0.67 -19.92
CA VAL A 45 15.93 0.59 -19.39
C VAL A 45 15.69 1.56 -20.54
N PRO A 46 14.48 2.11 -20.67
CA PRO A 46 14.16 3.11 -21.69
C PRO A 46 14.86 4.43 -21.37
N PRO A 47 15.46 5.12 -22.35
CA PRO A 47 16.13 6.41 -22.15
C PRO A 47 15.09 7.53 -22.02
N MET A 48 14.35 7.53 -20.91
CA MET A 48 13.21 8.45 -20.70
C MET A 48 13.63 9.93 -20.76
N GLY A 49 14.85 10.26 -20.32
CA GLY A 49 15.40 11.61 -20.44
C GLY A 49 15.48 12.07 -21.90
N LEU A 50 15.88 11.17 -22.80
CA LEU A 50 15.95 11.42 -24.24
C LEU A 50 14.55 11.51 -24.86
N LEU A 51 13.68 10.56 -24.54
CA LEU A 51 12.32 10.50 -25.10
C LEU A 51 11.47 11.70 -24.68
N ASN A 52 11.70 12.24 -23.48
CA ASN A 52 10.99 13.41 -22.98
C ASN A 52 11.58 14.75 -23.44
N SER A 53 12.88 14.81 -23.75
CA SER A 53 13.52 16.05 -24.22
C SER A 53 13.20 16.34 -25.69
N GLN A 54 12.97 15.31 -26.49
CA GLN A 54 12.85 15.47 -27.95
C GLN A 54 11.41 15.72 -28.37
N LYS A 55 11.06 16.99 -28.54
CA LYS A 55 9.70 17.45 -28.91
C LYS A 55 9.32 17.18 -30.37
N ASN A 56 10.29 16.96 -31.25
CA ASN A 56 10.08 16.83 -32.69
C ASN A 56 10.08 15.38 -33.18
N LEU A 57 10.11 14.40 -32.27
CA LEU A 57 10.08 12.98 -32.65
C LEU A 57 8.78 12.66 -33.38
N SER A 58 8.92 12.06 -34.55
CA SER A 58 7.81 11.63 -35.40
C SER A 58 7.82 10.13 -35.68
N ARG A 59 8.98 9.48 -35.60
CA ARG A 59 9.09 8.02 -35.75
C ARG A 59 10.07 7.43 -34.75
N VAL A 60 9.62 6.42 -34.03
CA VAL A 60 10.42 5.67 -33.06
C VAL A 60 10.20 4.17 -33.24
N THR A 61 11.28 3.38 -33.18
CA THR A 61 11.20 1.91 -33.12
C THR A 61 11.88 1.38 -31.87
N LEU A 62 11.21 0.46 -31.17
CA LEU A 62 11.58 -0.04 -29.84
C LEU A 62 11.59 -1.57 -29.74
N SER A 63 11.05 -2.27 -30.74
CA SER A 63 10.88 -3.73 -30.74
C SER A 63 12.20 -4.49 -30.71
N GLY A 64 12.17 -5.76 -30.31
CA GLY A 64 13.36 -6.60 -30.25
C GLY A 64 14.36 -6.23 -29.16
N ASN A 65 13.97 -5.38 -28.20
CA ASN A 65 14.75 -5.07 -27.01
C ASN A 65 14.20 -5.83 -25.79
N PRO A 66 15.07 -6.30 -24.88
CA PRO A 66 14.67 -6.99 -23.66
C PRO A 66 14.23 -6.00 -22.57
N TRP A 67 13.18 -5.20 -22.83
CA TRP A 67 12.68 -4.19 -21.90
C TRP A 67 12.38 -4.79 -20.53
N ALA A 68 12.84 -4.14 -19.46
CA ALA A 68 12.41 -4.47 -18.11
C ALA A 68 10.88 -4.28 -17.99
N CYS A 69 10.23 -5.07 -17.14
CA CYS A 69 8.79 -4.99 -16.90
C CYS A 69 8.51 -4.97 -15.40
N ASP A 70 8.83 -3.82 -14.83
CA ASP A 70 8.79 -3.50 -13.40
C ASP A 70 8.08 -2.17 -13.14
N CYS A 71 8.14 -1.69 -11.90
CA CYS A 71 7.52 -0.44 -11.48
C CYS A 71 8.11 0.80 -12.20
N ASP A 72 9.38 0.78 -12.58
CA ASP A 72 10.06 1.92 -13.22
C ASP A 72 9.66 2.05 -14.70
N THR A 73 9.23 0.93 -15.30
CA THR A 73 8.77 0.85 -16.69
C THR A 73 7.40 1.51 -16.91
N ILE A 74 6.63 1.80 -15.86
CA ILE A 74 5.29 2.39 -15.97
C ILE A 74 5.32 3.72 -16.74
N ASN A 75 6.33 4.55 -16.52
CA ASN A 75 6.45 5.85 -17.22
C ASN A 75 6.67 5.67 -18.72
N PHE A 76 7.47 4.67 -19.10
CA PHE A 76 7.71 4.33 -20.48
C PHE A 76 6.48 3.75 -21.17
N LYS A 77 5.76 2.84 -20.49
CA LYS A 77 4.45 2.36 -20.94
C LYS A 77 3.50 3.53 -21.24
N LYS A 78 3.37 4.48 -20.31
CA LYS A 78 2.53 5.68 -20.48
C LYS A 78 2.98 6.51 -21.67
N TRP A 79 4.29 6.68 -21.84
CA TRP A 79 4.83 7.41 -22.98
C TRP A 79 4.46 6.73 -24.31
N ILE A 80 4.54 5.41 -24.43
CA ILE A 80 4.09 4.68 -25.64
C ILE A 80 2.60 4.92 -25.90
N ILE A 81 1.76 4.81 -24.86
CA ILE A 81 0.31 5.02 -24.97
C ILE A 81 -0.03 6.46 -25.40
N SER A 82 0.71 7.45 -24.90
CA SER A 82 0.52 8.86 -25.26
C SER A 82 1.02 9.22 -26.66
N ASN A 83 1.80 8.36 -27.31
CA ASN A 83 2.45 8.63 -28.59
C ASN A 83 2.19 7.50 -29.63
N PRO A 84 0.92 7.15 -29.91
CA PRO A 84 0.58 5.99 -30.72
C PRO A 84 1.04 6.10 -32.18
N ASP A 85 1.04 7.32 -32.75
CA ASP A 85 1.44 7.57 -34.14
C ASP A 85 2.97 7.67 -34.31
N ILE A 86 3.70 7.88 -33.22
CA ILE A 86 5.15 8.05 -33.21
C ILE A 86 5.84 6.68 -33.09
N VAL A 87 5.34 5.82 -32.19
CA VAL A 87 5.92 4.50 -31.94
C VAL A 87 5.41 3.48 -32.97
N GLN A 88 6.21 3.25 -34.01
CA GLN A 88 5.79 2.48 -35.19
C GLN A 88 5.55 0.99 -34.88
N ASP A 89 6.26 0.46 -33.87
CA ASP A 89 6.30 -0.96 -33.55
C ASP A 89 5.80 -1.26 -32.12
N ALA A 90 4.91 -0.41 -31.60
CA ALA A 90 4.34 -0.54 -30.25
C ALA A 90 3.72 -1.92 -30.00
N ASN A 91 2.99 -2.47 -30.99
CA ASN A 91 2.29 -3.76 -30.87
C ASN A 91 3.20 -4.99 -30.76
N ILE A 92 4.44 -4.89 -31.23
CA ILE A 92 5.43 -5.97 -31.17
C ILE A 92 6.53 -5.68 -30.14
N THR A 93 6.47 -4.53 -29.48
CA THR A 93 7.34 -4.17 -28.36
C THR A 93 6.84 -4.91 -27.12
N LYS A 94 7.67 -5.81 -26.58
CA LYS A 94 7.33 -6.77 -25.52
C LYS A 94 8.31 -6.65 -24.36
N CYS A 95 7.95 -7.23 -23.21
CA CYS A 95 8.90 -7.45 -22.13
C CYS A 95 10.03 -8.37 -22.58
N GLY A 96 11.23 -8.13 -22.06
CA GLY A 96 12.31 -9.08 -22.14
C GLY A 96 11.98 -10.38 -21.39
N PRO A 97 12.71 -11.47 -21.68
CA PRO A 97 12.61 -12.69 -20.90
C PRO A 97 13.08 -12.43 -19.47
N ASP A 98 12.13 -12.32 -18.54
CA ASP A 98 12.39 -12.23 -17.11
C ASP A 98 12.03 -13.57 -16.46
N GLU A 99 12.98 -14.22 -15.79
CA GLU A 99 12.84 -15.57 -15.23
C GLU A 99 11.63 -15.72 -14.29
N LYS A 100 11.15 -14.62 -13.70
CA LYS A 100 10.03 -14.62 -12.73
C LYS A 100 8.65 -14.31 -13.33
N LYS A 101 8.60 -13.71 -14.52
CA LYS A 101 7.34 -13.20 -15.14
C LYS A 101 7.12 -13.70 -16.57
N SER A 102 8.11 -14.40 -17.14
CA SER A 102 8.24 -14.69 -18.57
C SER A 102 7.06 -15.44 -19.19
N THR A 103 6.34 -16.31 -18.48
CA THR A 103 5.30 -17.13 -19.12
C THR A 103 3.93 -16.44 -19.23
N LEU A 104 3.61 -15.50 -18.34
CA LEU A 104 2.28 -14.91 -18.27
C LEU A 104 2.05 -13.74 -19.23
N PHE A 105 3.12 -13.07 -19.66
CA PHE A 105 3.04 -11.82 -20.43
C PHE A 105 3.97 -11.74 -21.64
N ALA A 106 4.77 -12.78 -21.96
CA ALA A 106 5.72 -12.76 -23.08
C ALA A 106 5.07 -12.50 -24.45
N GLU A 107 3.79 -12.81 -24.63
CA GLU A 107 3.09 -12.57 -25.90
C GLU A 107 2.39 -11.21 -25.95
N LYS A 108 2.28 -10.50 -24.82
CA LYS A 108 1.58 -9.22 -24.74
C LYS A 108 2.51 -8.06 -25.08
N ALA A 109 1.97 -7.08 -25.80
CA ALA A 109 2.64 -5.82 -26.02
C ALA A 109 2.83 -5.08 -24.68
N LEU A 110 3.95 -4.39 -24.52
CA LEU A 110 4.30 -3.66 -23.30
C LEU A 110 3.22 -2.64 -22.90
N TRP A 111 2.65 -1.95 -23.89
CA TRP A 111 1.62 -0.93 -23.66
C TRP A 111 0.29 -1.51 -23.18
N SER A 112 0.00 -2.80 -23.45
CA SER A 112 -1.26 -3.44 -23.08
C SER A 112 -1.26 -4.05 -21.67
N LEU A 113 -0.11 -4.09 -21.01
CA LEU A 113 0.03 -4.57 -19.63
C LEU A 113 -0.60 -3.61 -18.64
N THR A 114 -1.18 -4.12 -17.55
CA THR A 114 -1.70 -3.27 -16.48
C THR A 114 -0.58 -2.81 -15.54
N ASP A 115 -0.82 -1.73 -14.81
CA ASP A 115 0.14 -1.24 -13.82
C ASP A 115 0.37 -2.25 -12.68
N LEU A 116 -0.62 -3.11 -12.41
CA LEU A 116 -0.51 -4.20 -11.44
C LEU A 116 0.37 -5.36 -11.97
N ASP A 117 0.31 -5.64 -13.28
CA ASP A 117 1.18 -6.65 -13.92
C ASP A 117 2.66 -6.22 -13.86
N LEU A 118 2.91 -4.93 -14.07
CA LEU A 118 4.25 -4.34 -13.97
C LEU A 118 4.70 -4.22 -12.51
N CYS A 119 3.84 -3.73 -11.63
CA CYS A 119 4.13 -3.36 -10.25
C CYS A 119 3.12 -3.96 -9.25
N PRO A 120 3.22 -5.28 -8.95
CA PRO A 120 2.30 -5.96 -8.04
C PRO A 120 2.40 -5.48 -6.58
N GLU A 121 3.53 -4.87 -6.21
CA GLU A 121 3.89 -4.54 -4.83
C GLU A 121 3.05 -3.42 -4.20
N LYS A 122 2.28 -2.66 -4.98
CA LYS A 122 1.41 -1.59 -4.43
C LYS A 122 0.21 -2.10 -3.63
N THR A 123 0.06 -3.41 -3.44
CA THR A 123 -1.09 -4.02 -2.74
C THR A 123 -0.77 -4.63 -1.37
N SER A 124 0.45 -4.48 -0.83
CA SER A 124 0.84 -5.14 0.44
C SER A 124 0.85 -4.23 1.69
N TYR A 125 0.00 -3.21 1.75
CA TYR A 125 -0.14 -2.37 2.97
C TYR A 125 -1.58 -2.00 3.37
N SER A 126 -2.61 -2.43 2.60
CA SER A 126 -3.98 -1.92 2.80
C SER A 126 -4.88 -2.83 3.66
N THR A 127 -4.67 -4.15 3.65
CA THR A 127 -5.51 -5.10 4.42
C THR A 127 -5.21 -5.11 5.92
N SER A 128 -3.94 -4.88 6.30
CA SER A 128 -3.49 -4.83 7.71
C SER A 128 -4.14 -3.68 8.48
N ARG A 129 -4.41 -2.54 7.82
CA ARG A 129 -5.06 -1.38 8.46
C ARG A 129 -6.51 -1.68 8.84
N LEU A 130 -7.30 -2.32 7.98
CA LEU A 130 -8.69 -2.64 8.30
C LEU A 130 -8.80 -3.60 9.49
N LEU A 131 -7.94 -4.63 9.53
CA LEU A 131 -7.87 -5.56 10.66
C LEU A 131 -7.43 -4.87 11.95
N SER A 132 -6.47 -3.96 11.89
CA SER A 132 -6.03 -3.17 13.04
C SER A 132 -7.13 -2.26 13.59
N TRP A 133 -7.91 -1.59 12.71
CA TRP A 133 -9.03 -0.75 13.12
C TRP A 133 -10.18 -1.58 13.71
N PHE A 134 -10.46 -2.74 13.12
CA PHE A 134 -11.47 -3.66 13.64
C PHE A 134 -11.11 -4.18 15.03
N LEU A 135 -9.84 -4.57 15.25
CA LEU A 135 -9.36 -5.01 16.56
C LEU A 135 -9.42 -3.89 17.62
N ALA A 136 -9.00 -2.67 17.25
CA ALA A 136 -9.09 -1.52 18.15
C ALA A 136 -10.54 -1.19 18.54
N PHE A 137 -11.48 -1.29 17.61
CA PHE A 137 -12.91 -1.10 17.87
C PHE A 137 -13.47 -2.16 18.84
N LEU A 138 -13.12 -3.44 18.65
CA LEU A 138 -13.53 -4.51 19.56
C LEU A 138 -12.99 -4.29 20.99
N LEU A 139 -11.74 -3.85 21.12
CA LEU A 139 -11.14 -3.52 22.43
C LEU A 139 -11.86 -2.34 23.10
N MET A 140 -12.19 -1.28 22.33
CA MET A 140 -12.95 -0.13 22.86
C MET A 140 -14.33 -0.53 23.37
N VAL A 141 -15.04 -1.40 22.63
CA VAL A 141 -16.35 -1.92 23.06
C VAL A 141 -16.22 -2.80 24.30
N ALA A 142 -15.22 -3.68 24.37
CA ALA A 142 -14.99 -4.54 25.53
C ALA A 142 -14.64 -3.74 26.79
N VAL A 143 -13.74 -2.75 26.68
CA VAL A 143 -13.41 -1.84 27.78
C VAL A 143 -14.64 -1.04 28.19
N GLY A 144 -15.40 -0.51 27.23
CA GLY A 144 -16.63 0.23 27.49
C GLY A 144 -17.67 -0.60 28.24
N LYS A 145 -17.89 -1.86 27.84
CA LYS A 145 -18.77 -2.80 28.53
C LYS A 145 -18.28 -3.10 29.95
N ASN A 146 -17.00 -3.42 30.13
CA ASN A 146 -16.43 -3.67 31.46
C ASN A 146 -16.62 -2.47 32.41
N ARG A 147 -16.41 -1.24 31.92
CA ARG A 147 -16.61 -0.01 32.71
C ARG A 147 -18.08 0.28 33.02
N LEU A 148 -18.99 -0.04 32.09
CA LEU A 148 -20.42 0.12 32.28
C LEU A 148 -20.99 -0.92 33.24
N ASP A 149 -20.51 -2.15 33.17
CA ASP A 149 -20.89 -3.23 34.09
C ASP A 149 -20.38 -2.90 35.51
N GLU A 150 -19.14 -2.43 35.65
CA GLU A 150 -18.57 -1.95 36.92
C GLU A 150 -19.40 -0.80 37.56
N VAL A 151 -19.91 0.13 36.74
CA VAL A 151 -20.77 1.23 37.20
C VAL A 151 -22.23 0.80 37.42
N ARG A 152 -22.72 -0.21 36.69
CA ARG A 152 -24.08 -0.75 36.80
C ARG A 152 -24.24 -1.63 38.04
N ASP A 153 -23.25 -2.47 38.33
CA ASP A 153 -23.24 -3.33 39.52
C ASP A 153 -23.05 -2.51 40.81
N ALA A 154 -22.48 -1.30 40.72
CA ALA A 154 -22.42 -0.34 41.81
C ALA A 154 -23.75 0.42 42.11
N ARG A 155 -24.86 0.09 41.41
CA ARG A 155 -26.21 0.63 41.67
C ARG A 155 -27.14 -0.49 42.11
N GLU A 156 -27.13 -0.84 43.39
CA GLU A 156 -28.23 -1.62 43.98
C GLU A 156 -29.42 -0.68 44.29
N GLY A 157 -30.53 -0.85 43.58
CA GLY A 157 -31.76 -0.08 43.82
C GLY A 157 -32.63 -0.73 44.88
N VAL A 158 -33.01 0.01 45.92
CA VAL A 158 -34.01 -0.44 46.91
C VAL A 158 -35.41 -0.04 46.43
N ALA A 159 -36.31 -1.01 46.30
CA ALA A 159 -37.70 -0.76 45.93
C ALA A 159 -38.54 -0.40 47.18
N LEU A 160 -39.16 0.78 47.19
CA LEU A 160 -40.12 1.19 48.21
C LEU A 160 -41.54 1.31 47.63
N PRO A 161 -42.60 1.25 48.46
CA PRO A 161 -44.00 1.11 48.02
C PRO A 161 -44.55 2.23 47.10
N HIS A 162 -43.81 3.33 46.93
CA HIS A 162 -44.23 4.50 46.13
C HIS A 162 -43.25 4.87 45.00
N GLY A 163 -42.32 3.98 44.63
CA GLY A 163 -41.47 4.16 43.44
C GLY A 163 -40.00 3.75 43.67
N VAL A 164 -39.27 3.50 42.57
CA VAL A 164 -37.83 3.17 42.60
C VAL A 164 -37.02 4.45 42.68
N THR A 165 -36.24 4.62 43.75
CA THR A 165 -35.26 5.71 43.88
C THR A 165 -33.84 5.14 43.81
N TRP A 166 -32.99 5.76 42.99
CA TRP A 166 -31.59 5.38 42.84
C TRP A 166 -30.76 6.12 43.89
N VAL A 167 -30.26 5.41 44.91
CA VAL A 167 -29.39 5.98 45.95
C VAL A 167 -27.97 5.46 45.75
N LYS A 168 -26.97 6.35 45.80
CA LYS A 168 -25.56 5.95 45.84
C LYS A 168 -25.19 5.61 47.27
N GLU A 169 -24.54 4.47 47.48
CA GLU A 169 -24.12 3.99 48.80
C GLU A 169 -23.26 5.01 49.57
N LYS A 170 -22.48 5.82 48.85
CA LYS A 170 -21.64 6.90 49.42
C LYS A 170 -22.42 8.06 50.08
N ASP A 171 -23.72 8.16 49.86
CA ASP A 171 -24.57 9.18 50.50
C ASP A 171 -25.29 8.65 51.76
N ILE A 172 -25.26 7.33 52.02
CA ILE A 172 -25.84 6.70 53.23
C ILE A 172 -24.94 6.88 54.48
N ASP A 173 -23.64 7.05 54.29
CA ASP A 173 -22.68 7.11 55.40
C ASP A 173 -22.38 8.53 55.89
N ARG A 174 -23.03 9.57 55.33
CA ARG A 174 -22.75 10.96 55.73
C ARG A 174 -23.42 11.36 57.05
N ASP A 175 -24.47 10.63 57.48
CA ASP A 175 -25.30 10.98 58.64
C ASP A 175 -25.29 9.93 59.77
N LYS A 176 -24.38 8.94 59.74
CA LYS A 176 -24.26 7.97 60.85
C LYS A 176 -23.32 8.49 61.93
N GLU A 177 -23.91 9.01 63.00
CA GLU A 177 -23.19 9.53 64.17
C GLU A 177 -22.69 8.45 65.15
N PHE A 178 -22.92 7.15 64.93
CA PHE A 178 -22.46 6.12 65.88
C PHE A 178 -21.99 4.81 65.21
N ASP A 179 -20.72 4.47 65.46
CA ASP A 179 -20.11 3.17 65.16
C ASP A 179 -20.60 2.09 66.14
N ALA A 180 -20.76 0.87 65.62
CA ALA A 180 -21.33 -0.30 66.26
C ALA A 180 -20.83 -0.55 67.71
N HIS A 181 -21.78 -0.69 68.65
CA HIS A 181 -21.49 -1.28 69.96
C HIS A 181 -21.37 -2.81 69.85
N LEU A 182 -20.13 -3.30 70.00
CA LEU A 182 -19.80 -4.70 70.29
C LEU A 182 -20.51 -5.16 71.58
N LEU A 183 -21.47 -6.08 71.48
CA LEU A 183 -21.88 -6.89 72.63
C LEU A 183 -21.08 -8.20 72.62
N GLN A 184 -20.09 -8.21 73.51
CA GLN A 184 -19.16 -9.31 73.73
C GLN A 184 -19.82 -10.44 74.54
N SER A 185 -19.58 -11.67 74.08
CA SER A 185 -19.90 -12.95 74.70
C SER A 185 -19.63 -13.01 76.22
N GLN A 186 -20.60 -13.52 76.98
CA GLN A 186 -20.31 -14.28 78.21
C GLN A 186 -21.08 -15.60 78.19
N ALA A 187 -20.60 -16.55 77.39
CA ALA A 187 -20.81 -17.96 77.64
C ALA A 187 -19.58 -18.51 78.34
N THR A 188 -19.79 -19.10 79.54
CA THR A 188 -19.02 -20.15 80.23
C THR A 188 -18.64 -19.77 81.67
N ARG A 189 -19.38 -20.31 82.65
CA ARG A 189 -18.77 -20.78 83.90
C ARG A 189 -19.40 -22.14 84.26
N ILE A 190 -18.62 -23.18 83.96
CA ILE A 190 -18.80 -24.55 84.42
C ILE A 190 -18.55 -24.58 85.93
N SER A 191 -19.38 -25.29 86.68
CA SER A 191 -18.94 -25.94 87.92
C SER A 191 -19.53 -27.36 88.00
N SER A 192 -18.61 -28.28 88.20
CA SER A 192 -18.71 -29.74 88.22
C SER A 192 -19.27 -30.27 89.55
N PHE A 193 -19.85 -31.47 89.48
CA PHE A 193 -20.19 -32.47 90.52
C PHE A 193 -19.30 -32.52 91.78
N ARG A 194 -19.96 -32.79 92.93
CA ARG A 194 -19.62 -33.66 94.11
C ARG A 194 -20.41 -33.09 95.33
N ASN A 195 -21.21 -33.79 96.14
CA ASN A 195 -21.43 -35.19 96.56
C ASN A 195 -22.94 -35.43 96.72
#